data_AF-A0A5E4KA79-F1
#
_entry.id   AF-A0A5E4KA79-F1
#
_cell.length_a   1.000
_cell.length_b   1.000
_cell.length_c   1.000
_cell.angle_alpha   90.00
_cell.angle_beta   90.00
_cell.angle_gamma   90.00
#
_symmetry.space_group_name_H-M   'P 1'
#
loop_
_entity.id
_entity.type
_entity.pdbx_description
1 polymer ?
#
loop_
_entity_poly.entity_id
_entity_poly.type
_entity_poly.pdbx_seq_one_letter_code
_entity_poly.pdbx_strand_id
1 'polypeptide(L)'
;MAHKKIISITSLVILAIIIIVSGAGFQVVRSQPVFCNSCHEMNFYYQTWQNSTHATKAVCLNCHSEPGLQGFISENVRGARQLVSHFTGNFAQPIQIVTRVQNDQCLPCHNETRNLTDKTIQAKHALHMDKSVLCADCHNRLVHNQSGQPRMITPAQCELCHKAHTNFKLIGVHATLSCKKCHQGGKYNGTNPNCESCHKVPFNHIPGITGNCDKCHNMSGWKPATFDHSTFQLTGKHKSVTCDQCHNGIYSGTASGCVNCHNPPSSHAGMDTDCSQCHSPDGFTPANFVHNRVGEHIGRGERPLSCTTCHPVRYSEASCIGSRCHSSNSPGGEGGGGGGDD
;
A
#
# COMPACT_ATOMS: atom_id res chain seq x y z
N MET A 1 45.75 67.05 10.10
CA MET A 1 45.48 65.70 9.56
C MET A 1 44.11 65.13 9.92
N ALA A 2 43.52 65.46 11.09
CA ALA A 2 42.19 64.96 11.49
C ALA A 2 41.02 65.39 10.58
N HIS A 3 40.99 66.66 10.12
CA HIS A 3 39.92 67.16 9.24
C HIS A 3 39.83 66.45 7.88
N LYS A 4 40.97 66.13 7.23
CA LYS A 4 40.98 65.40 5.94
C LYS A 4 40.48 63.95 6.09
N LYS A 5 40.75 63.29 7.22
CA LYS A 5 40.23 61.94 7.52
C LYS A 5 38.72 61.94 7.78
N ILE A 6 38.21 62.96 8.47
CA ILE A 6 36.77 63.11 8.73
C ILE A 6 35.99 63.35 7.42
N ILE A 7 36.51 64.20 6.52
CA ILE A 7 35.91 64.46 5.21
C ILE A 7 35.92 63.19 4.33
N SER A 8 37.01 62.42 4.34
CA SER A 8 37.10 61.16 3.58
C SER A 8 36.13 60.08 4.08
N ILE A 9 35.95 59.95 5.39
CA ILE A 9 34.99 59.00 5.98
C ILE A 9 33.56 59.43 5.70
N THR A 10 33.24 60.72 5.82
CA THR A 10 31.89 61.23 5.49
C THR A 10 31.56 61.06 4.00
N SER A 11 32.50 61.29 3.08
CA SER A 11 32.29 61.03 1.65
C SER A 11 32.04 59.54 1.35
N LEU A 12 32.75 58.63 2.00
CA LEU A 12 32.54 57.18 1.85
C LEU A 12 31.17 56.74 2.40
N VAL A 13 30.75 57.29 3.54
CA VAL A 13 29.42 57.02 4.12
C VAL A 13 28.32 57.56 3.21
N ILE A 14 28.46 58.78 2.69
CA ILE A 14 27.51 59.35 1.73
C ILE A 14 27.42 58.51 0.46
N LEU A 15 28.55 58.06 -0.09
CA LEU A 15 28.57 57.19 -1.27
C LEU A 15 27.90 55.84 -0.98
N ALA A 16 28.17 55.23 0.17
CA ALA A 16 27.51 54.00 0.58
C ALA A 16 25.99 54.18 0.73
N ILE A 17 25.54 55.30 1.32
CA ILE A 17 24.13 55.64 1.43
C ILE A 17 23.52 55.84 0.04
N ILE A 18 24.19 56.55 -0.88
CA ILE A 18 23.72 56.73 -2.26
C ILE A 18 23.58 55.37 -2.95
N ILE A 19 24.58 54.49 -2.85
CA ILE A 19 24.51 53.15 -3.46
C ILE A 19 23.36 52.34 -2.87
N ILE A 20 23.14 52.40 -1.56
CA ILE A 20 22.03 51.70 -0.90
C ILE A 20 20.67 52.27 -1.33
N VAL A 21 20.53 53.60 -1.38
CA VAL A 21 19.29 54.28 -1.78
C VAL A 21 18.99 54.05 -3.26
N SER A 22 20.00 54.16 -4.14
CA SER A 22 19.87 53.84 -5.57
C SER A 22 19.56 52.36 -5.78
N GLY A 23 20.19 51.47 -5.01
CA GLY A 23 19.89 50.04 -5.01
C GLY A 23 18.46 49.74 -4.60
N ALA A 24 17.99 50.31 -3.49
CA ALA A 24 16.62 50.16 -3.01
C ALA A 24 15.59 50.73 -4.01
N GLY A 25 15.87 51.91 -4.58
CA GLY A 25 15.03 52.50 -5.64
C GLY A 25 14.95 51.62 -6.88
N PHE A 26 16.09 51.04 -7.31
CA PHE A 26 16.12 50.10 -8.41
C PHE A 26 15.34 48.80 -8.12
N GLN A 27 15.40 48.29 -6.88
CA GLN A 27 14.61 47.14 -6.44
C GLN A 27 13.10 47.39 -6.53
N VAL A 28 12.63 48.58 -6.15
CA VAL A 28 11.20 48.94 -6.26
C VAL A 28 10.74 48.95 -7.71
N VAL A 29 11.55 49.50 -8.62
CA VAL A 29 11.20 49.56 -10.06
C VAL A 29 11.16 48.17 -10.68
N ARG A 30 12.18 47.33 -10.44
CA ARG A 30 12.23 45.97 -11.03
C ARG A 30 11.16 45.01 -10.50
N SER A 31 10.53 45.35 -9.37
CA SER A 31 9.44 44.57 -8.77
C SER A 31 8.08 44.92 -9.36
N GLN A 32 7.99 45.98 -10.17
CA GLN A 32 6.72 46.41 -10.75
C GLN A 32 6.31 45.49 -11.90
N PRO A 33 5.03 45.06 -11.98
CA PRO A 33 4.54 44.19 -13.04
C PRO A 33 4.75 44.75 -14.46
N VAL A 34 4.70 46.08 -14.61
CA VAL A 34 4.96 46.76 -15.89
C VAL A 34 6.40 46.58 -16.36
N PHE A 35 7.37 46.60 -15.44
CA PHE A 35 8.79 46.37 -15.75
C PHE A 35 8.98 44.95 -16.26
N CYS A 36 8.39 43.96 -15.57
CA CYS A 36 8.41 42.58 -16.01
C CYS A 36 7.81 42.42 -17.41
N ASN A 37 6.70 43.10 -17.72
CA ASN A 37 6.10 43.03 -19.05
C ASN A 37 6.93 43.71 -20.15
N SER A 38 7.75 44.70 -19.79
CA SER A 38 8.65 45.38 -20.74
C SER A 38 9.93 44.61 -21.04
N CYS A 39 10.34 43.68 -20.17
CA CYS A 39 11.59 42.93 -20.31
C CYS A 39 11.39 41.42 -20.54
N HIS A 40 10.30 40.83 -20.03
CA HIS A 40 9.98 39.41 -20.20
C HIS A 40 8.78 39.23 -21.14
N GLU A 41 8.70 38.07 -21.79
CA GLU A 41 7.54 37.62 -22.58
C GLU A 41 6.35 37.25 -21.67
N MET A 42 5.79 38.26 -21.00
CA MET A 42 4.81 38.08 -19.92
C MET A 42 3.42 38.62 -20.27
N ASN A 43 3.19 39.05 -21.52
CA ASN A 43 2.01 39.83 -21.92
C ASN A 43 0.67 39.20 -21.49
N PHE A 44 0.50 37.90 -21.71
CA PHE A 44 -0.70 37.18 -21.27
C PHE A 44 -0.88 37.23 -19.74
N TYR A 45 0.19 36.96 -18.99
CA TYR A 45 0.16 36.91 -17.53
C TYR A 45 -0.01 38.31 -16.92
N TYR A 46 0.60 39.33 -17.53
CA TYR A 46 0.40 40.73 -17.15
C TYR A 46 -1.06 41.16 -17.36
N GLN A 47 -1.65 40.86 -18.52
CA GLN A 47 -3.05 41.21 -18.80
C GLN A 47 -4.03 40.46 -17.88
N THR A 48 -3.83 39.16 -17.67
CA THR A 48 -4.69 38.37 -16.76
C THR A 48 -4.54 38.83 -15.31
N TRP A 49 -3.33 39.18 -14.88
CA TRP A 49 -3.12 39.81 -13.57
C TRP A 49 -3.84 41.15 -13.45
N GLN A 50 -3.67 42.04 -14.43
CA GLN A 50 -4.29 43.37 -14.45
C GLN A 50 -5.83 43.30 -14.37
N ASN A 51 -6.42 42.28 -15.00
CA ASN A 51 -7.86 42.03 -14.98
C ASN A 51 -8.35 41.32 -13.70
N SER A 52 -7.46 40.90 -12.81
CA SER A 52 -7.81 40.22 -11.57
C SER A 52 -8.00 41.21 -10.41
N THR A 53 -8.72 40.78 -9.37
CA THR A 53 -8.87 41.56 -8.14
C THR A 53 -7.54 41.81 -7.42
N HIS A 54 -6.52 40.98 -7.69
CA HIS A 54 -5.22 41.05 -7.03
C HIS A 54 -4.36 42.21 -7.55
N ALA A 55 -4.59 42.71 -8.76
CA ALA A 55 -3.85 43.86 -9.29
C ALA A 55 -3.98 45.13 -8.43
N THR A 56 -5.01 45.22 -7.59
CA THR A 56 -5.23 46.36 -6.69
C THR A 56 -4.40 46.31 -5.41
N LYS A 57 -3.83 45.15 -5.04
CA LYS A 57 -3.18 44.93 -3.74
C LYS A 57 -1.87 44.14 -3.79
N ALA A 58 -1.57 43.43 -4.87
CA ALA A 58 -0.40 42.56 -4.99
C ALA A 58 0.29 42.71 -6.36
N VAL A 59 1.61 42.67 -6.34
CA VAL A 59 2.47 42.57 -7.54
C VAL A 59 2.94 41.12 -7.75
N CYS A 60 3.52 40.82 -8.91
CA CYS A 60 3.93 39.45 -9.28
C CYS A 60 4.79 38.75 -8.22
N LEU A 61 5.76 39.47 -7.64
CA LEU A 61 6.70 38.92 -6.66
C LEU A 61 6.05 38.60 -5.30
N ASN A 62 4.88 39.16 -4.98
CA ASN A 62 4.18 38.80 -3.73
C ASN A 62 3.66 37.36 -3.73
N CYS A 63 3.64 36.69 -4.88
CA CYS A 63 3.21 35.28 -4.97
C CYS A 63 4.28 34.38 -5.60
N HIS A 64 5.10 34.92 -6.51
CA HIS A 64 6.09 34.14 -7.26
C HIS A 64 7.52 34.21 -6.71
N SER A 65 7.74 34.90 -5.58
CA SER A 65 9.03 34.93 -4.87
C SER A 65 8.89 34.30 -3.50
N GLU A 66 9.90 33.56 -3.08
CA GLU A 66 10.05 33.21 -1.66
C GLU A 66 10.46 34.46 -0.87
N PRO A 67 10.05 34.58 0.40
CA PRO A 67 10.44 35.71 1.24
C PRO A 67 11.87 35.56 1.77
N GLY A 68 12.50 36.69 2.11
CA GLY A 68 13.83 36.73 2.72
C GLY A 68 15.01 36.64 1.73
N LEU A 69 16.22 36.51 2.27
CA LEU A 69 17.46 36.54 1.49
C LEU A 69 17.59 35.36 0.53
N GLN A 70 17.13 34.17 0.94
CA GLN A 70 17.18 32.97 0.11
C GLN A 70 16.30 33.12 -1.13
N GLY A 71 15.09 33.65 -0.96
CA GLY A 71 14.21 33.98 -2.08
C GLY A 71 14.84 34.99 -3.03
N PHE A 72 15.42 36.08 -2.50
CA PHE A 72 16.13 37.05 -3.34
C PHE A 72 17.23 36.40 -4.19
N ILE A 73 18.06 35.54 -3.59
CA ILE A 73 19.14 34.85 -4.32
C ILE A 73 18.54 33.90 -5.37
N SER A 74 17.53 33.11 -5.01
CA SER A 74 16.92 32.14 -5.91
C SER A 74 16.23 32.80 -7.11
N GLU A 75 15.57 33.94 -6.91
CA GLU A 75 14.97 34.75 -7.97
C GLU A 75 16.02 35.29 -8.95
N ASN A 76 17.13 35.85 -8.46
CA ASN A 76 18.18 36.37 -9.34
C ASN A 76 18.85 35.26 -10.16
N VAL A 77 19.10 34.10 -9.54
CA VAL A 77 19.64 32.92 -10.25
C VAL A 77 18.65 32.42 -11.31
N ARG A 78 17.36 32.37 -10.98
CA ARG A 78 16.32 31.94 -11.92
C ARG A 78 16.15 32.92 -13.08
N GLY A 79 16.16 34.22 -12.81
CA GLY A 79 16.13 35.25 -13.84
C GLY A 79 17.33 35.15 -14.80
N ALA A 80 18.54 34.91 -14.28
CA ALA A 80 19.72 34.70 -15.12
C ALA A 80 19.59 33.47 -16.02
N ARG A 81 19.04 32.35 -15.51
CA ARG A 81 18.76 31.16 -16.31
C ARG A 81 17.73 31.42 -17.40
N GLN A 82 16.65 32.14 -17.07
CA GLN A 82 15.62 32.51 -18.05
C GLN A 82 16.17 33.38 -19.17
N LEU A 83 17.09 34.30 -18.86
CA LEU A 83 17.79 35.11 -19.86
C LEU A 83 18.57 34.23 -20.84
N VAL A 84 19.35 33.28 -20.32
CA VAL A 84 20.08 32.32 -21.16
C VAL A 84 19.11 31.49 -22.01
N SER A 85 18.06 30.92 -21.41
CA SER A 85 17.03 30.13 -22.11
C SER A 85 16.38 30.88 -23.28
N HIS A 86 16.11 32.18 -23.12
CA HIS A 86 15.56 33.01 -24.18
C HIS A 86 16.55 33.17 -25.35
N PHE A 87 17.81 33.54 -25.08
CA PHE A 87 18.81 33.72 -26.13
C PHE A 87 19.25 32.40 -26.80
N THR A 88 19.14 31.26 -26.11
CA THR A 88 19.42 29.95 -26.68
C THR A 88 18.20 29.31 -27.35
N GLY A 89 17.01 29.93 -27.28
CA GLY A 89 15.76 29.37 -27.80
C GLY A 89 15.28 28.10 -27.06
N ASN A 90 15.81 27.83 -25.87
CA ASN A 90 15.54 26.62 -25.10
C ASN A 90 14.57 26.94 -23.95
N PHE A 91 13.29 27.11 -24.29
CA PHE A 91 12.22 27.39 -23.34
C PHE A 91 10.92 26.67 -23.74
N ALA A 92 10.09 26.35 -22.74
CA ALA A 92 8.79 25.70 -22.94
C ALA A 92 7.66 26.73 -22.98
N GLN A 93 6.72 26.56 -23.91
CA GLN A 93 5.45 27.30 -23.95
C GLN A 93 4.27 26.34 -23.70
N PRO A 94 3.29 26.70 -22.86
CA PRO A 94 3.23 27.91 -22.03
C PRO A 94 4.22 27.86 -20.85
N ILE A 95 4.60 29.04 -20.32
CA ILE A 95 5.56 29.17 -19.21
C ILE A 95 5.10 28.30 -18.04
N GLN A 96 5.94 27.32 -17.66
CA GLN A 96 5.68 26.43 -16.54
C GLN A 96 6.28 27.02 -15.27
N ILE A 97 5.42 27.31 -14.29
CA ILE A 97 5.88 27.70 -12.95
C ILE A 97 6.37 26.44 -12.25
N VAL A 98 7.68 26.31 -12.08
CA VAL A 98 8.29 25.18 -11.34
C VAL A 98 8.17 25.33 -9.82
N THR A 99 8.00 26.56 -9.34
CA THR A 99 7.90 26.87 -7.91
C THR A 99 6.45 27.06 -7.52
N ARG A 100 5.89 26.16 -6.71
CA ARG A 100 4.52 26.30 -6.21
C ARG A 100 4.41 27.49 -5.26
N VAL A 101 3.31 28.24 -5.40
CA VAL A 101 2.97 29.35 -4.50
C VAL A 101 2.64 28.78 -3.13
N GLN A 102 3.40 29.20 -2.13
CA GLN A 102 3.29 28.74 -0.75
C GLN A 102 2.22 29.51 0.03
N ASN A 103 1.72 28.93 1.14
CA ASN A 103 0.67 29.55 1.96
C ASN A 103 1.11 30.88 2.58
N ASP A 104 2.39 30.99 2.92
CA ASP A 104 3.00 32.19 3.50
C ASP A 104 2.90 33.42 2.59
N GLN A 105 2.77 33.24 1.26
CA GLN A 105 2.56 34.33 0.31
C GLN A 105 1.13 34.88 0.37
N CYS A 106 0.17 34.09 0.84
CA CYS A 106 -1.23 34.49 0.92
C CYS A 106 -1.55 35.18 2.25
N LEU A 107 -0.98 34.66 3.35
CA LEU A 107 -1.32 35.06 4.72
C LEU A 107 -1.14 36.55 5.07
N PRO A 108 -0.17 37.30 4.51
CA PRO A 108 -0.02 38.73 4.77
C PRO A 108 -1.23 39.58 4.35
N CYS A 109 -1.96 39.14 3.30
CA CYS A 109 -3.15 39.84 2.82
C CYS A 109 -4.45 39.10 3.19
N HIS A 110 -4.38 37.79 3.39
CA HIS A 110 -5.49 36.92 3.73
C HIS A 110 -5.24 36.28 5.09
N ASN A 111 -5.71 36.92 6.16
CA ASN A 111 -5.81 36.19 7.43
C ASN A 111 -6.78 35.00 7.25
N GLU A 112 -6.56 33.93 8.01
CA GLU A 112 -7.36 32.68 7.92
C GLU A 112 -8.87 32.89 8.09
N THR A 113 -9.28 34.09 8.53
CA THR A 113 -10.66 34.49 8.83
C THR A 113 -11.36 35.24 7.71
N ARG A 114 -10.83 35.30 6.47
CA ARG A 114 -11.61 35.91 5.39
C ARG A 114 -12.88 35.10 5.16
N ASN A 115 -13.97 35.67 5.67
CA ASN A 115 -15.39 35.34 5.63
C ASN A 115 -15.94 35.29 4.18
N LEU A 116 -15.14 34.73 3.27
CA LEU A 116 -15.25 34.75 1.82
C LEU A 116 -14.84 33.38 1.30
N THR A 117 -15.51 32.36 1.78
CA THR A 117 -15.70 31.16 0.98
C THR A 117 -17.19 31.07 0.78
N ASP A 118 -17.58 30.84 -0.45
CA ASP A 118 -18.94 30.45 -0.78
C ASP A 118 -19.49 29.51 0.31
N LYS A 119 -20.58 29.92 0.98
CA LYS A 119 -21.20 29.14 2.07
C LYS A 119 -21.66 27.76 1.59
N THR A 120 -21.68 27.52 0.28
CA THR A 120 -22.00 26.21 -0.31
C THR A 120 -20.97 25.13 0.03
N ILE A 121 -19.72 25.49 0.35
CA ILE A 121 -18.64 24.52 0.66
C ILE A 121 -18.02 24.82 2.02
N GLN A 122 -18.26 23.93 3.00
CA GLN A 122 -17.67 24.01 4.34
C GLN A 122 -16.27 23.37 4.37
N ALA A 123 -15.28 24.03 3.79
CA ALA A 123 -13.87 23.62 3.91
C ALA A 123 -13.21 24.30 5.12
N LYS A 124 -12.62 23.50 6.03
CA LYS A 124 -11.83 24.02 7.17
C LYS A 124 -10.37 24.21 6.74
N HIS A 125 -9.99 25.45 6.40
CA HIS A 125 -8.64 25.78 5.93
C HIS A 125 -7.53 25.33 6.90
N ALA A 126 -7.69 25.56 8.21
CA ALA A 126 -6.72 25.12 9.23
C ALA A 126 -6.39 23.63 9.14
N LEU A 127 -7.40 22.76 8.99
CA LEU A 127 -7.18 21.30 8.89
C LEU A 127 -6.42 20.90 7.62
N HIS A 128 -6.59 21.64 6.53
CA HIS A 128 -5.90 21.36 5.27
C HIS A 128 -4.46 21.89 5.32
N MET A 129 -4.25 23.06 5.93
CA MET A 129 -2.93 23.64 6.14
C MET A 129 -2.07 22.79 7.07
N ASP A 130 -2.64 22.21 8.13
CA ASP A 130 -1.96 21.23 9.01
C ASP A 130 -1.48 19.97 8.26
N LYS A 131 -2.09 19.67 7.10
CA LYS A 131 -1.69 18.57 6.20
C LYS A 131 -0.83 19.05 5.04
N SER A 132 -0.27 20.26 5.14
CA SER A 132 0.59 20.88 4.11
C SER A 132 -0.10 21.05 2.75
N VAL A 133 -1.43 21.09 2.72
CA VAL A 133 -2.18 21.44 1.51
C VAL A 133 -2.03 22.95 1.26
N LEU A 134 -1.66 23.32 0.03
CA LEU A 134 -1.45 24.71 -0.33
C LEU A 134 -2.77 25.38 -0.71
N CYS A 135 -2.90 26.68 -0.43
CA CYS A 135 -4.03 27.50 -0.86
C CYS A 135 -4.23 27.37 -2.38
N ALA A 136 -3.12 27.39 -3.12
CA ALA A 136 -3.09 27.28 -4.58
C ALA A 136 -3.44 25.88 -5.11
N ASP A 137 -3.49 24.81 -4.29
CA ASP A 137 -3.92 23.49 -4.75
C ASP A 137 -5.42 23.50 -5.10
N CYS A 138 -6.22 24.20 -4.28
CA CYS A 138 -7.65 24.42 -4.54
C CYS A 138 -7.90 25.73 -5.29
N HIS A 139 -7.31 26.83 -4.84
CA HIS A 139 -7.39 28.13 -5.50
C HIS A 139 -6.37 28.24 -6.65
N ASN A 140 -6.30 27.22 -7.50
CA ASN A 140 -5.52 27.31 -8.73
C ASN A 140 -6.30 28.20 -9.72
N ARG A 141 -5.59 29.10 -10.43
CA ARG A 141 -6.17 30.07 -11.40
C ARG A 141 -6.89 31.29 -10.80
N LEU A 142 -6.39 31.80 -9.66
CA LEU A 142 -6.85 33.06 -9.06
C LEU A 142 -6.58 34.30 -9.94
N VAL A 143 -5.41 34.32 -10.57
CA VAL A 143 -4.86 35.47 -11.30
C VAL A 143 -4.74 35.16 -12.78
N HIS A 144 -4.25 33.98 -13.12
CA HIS A 144 -4.08 33.54 -14.50
C HIS A 144 -5.18 32.55 -14.88
N ASN A 145 -6.25 33.06 -15.51
CA ASN A 145 -7.33 32.25 -16.03
C ASN A 145 -7.38 32.34 -17.57
N GLN A 146 -7.92 31.31 -18.19
CA GLN A 146 -8.24 31.31 -19.63
C GLN A 146 -9.76 31.44 -19.77
N SER A 147 -10.22 32.12 -20.82
CA SER A 147 -11.65 32.28 -21.10
C SER A 147 -12.36 30.93 -21.12
N GLY A 148 -13.48 30.83 -20.38
CA GLY A 148 -14.30 29.62 -20.28
C GLY A 148 -13.90 28.63 -19.17
N GLN A 149 -12.85 28.90 -18.40
CA GLN A 149 -12.46 28.03 -17.27
C GLN A 149 -13.14 28.52 -15.97
N PRO A 150 -14.07 27.73 -15.37
CA PRO A 150 -14.73 28.13 -14.14
C PRO A 150 -13.74 28.21 -12.96
N ARG A 151 -14.03 29.11 -12.01
CA ARG A 151 -13.26 29.23 -10.76
C ARG A 151 -13.41 27.93 -9.97
N MET A 152 -12.29 27.23 -9.76
CA MET A 152 -12.22 25.82 -9.41
C MET A 152 -12.44 25.52 -7.92
N ILE A 153 -13.68 25.60 -7.44
CA ILE A 153 -14.05 24.93 -6.18
C ILE A 153 -15.40 24.24 -6.38
N THR A 154 -15.37 23.05 -7.00
CA THR A 154 -16.55 22.19 -7.08
C THR A 154 -16.40 20.98 -6.15
N PRO A 155 -17.49 20.41 -5.63
CA PRO A 155 -17.42 19.20 -4.81
C PRO A 155 -16.66 18.04 -5.48
N ALA A 156 -16.72 17.93 -6.81
CA ALA A 156 -16.02 16.91 -7.58
C ALA A 156 -14.49 16.98 -7.44
N GLN A 157 -13.93 18.19 -7.33
CA GLN A 157 -12.48 18.38 -7.15
C GLN A 157 -12.03 18.02 -5.73
N CYS A 158 -12.85 18.35 -4.72
CA CYS A 158 -12.61 17.91 -3.35
C CYS A 158 -12.59 16.37 -3.28
N GLU A 159 -13.49 15.71 -4.00
CA GLU A 159 -13.59 14.25 -4.03
C GLU A 159 -12.34 13.59 -4.65
N LEU A 160 -11.74 14.18 -5.70
CA LEU A 160 -10.51 13.65 -6.30
C LEU A 160 -9.36 13.61 -5.29
N CYS A 161 -9.14 14.70 -4.56
CA CYS A 161 -8.10 14.77 -3.54
C CYS A 161 -8.44 13.85 -2.36
N HIS A 162 -9.68 13.92 -1.83
CA HIS A 162 -10.05 13.13 -0.66
C HIS A 162 -10.04 11.62 -0.93
N LYS A 163 -10.42 11.15 -2.13
CA LYS A 163 -10.31 9.74 -2.54
C LYS A 163 -8.87 9.22 -2.51
N ALA A 164 -7.90 10.07 -2.84
CA ALA A 164 -6.48 9.70 -2.83
C ALA A 164 -5.89 9.62 -1.42
N HIS A 165 -6.53 10.26 -0.44
CA HIS A 165 -6.04 10.41 0.93
C HIS A 165 -6.95 9.77 1.99
N THR A 166 -7.89 8.91 1.61
CA THR A 166 -8.69 8.15 2.59
C THR A 166 -7.86 7.05 3.25
N ASN A 167 -7.96 6.94 4.59
CA ASN A 167 -7.37 5.81 5.35
C ASN A 167 -8.08 4.47 5.09
N PHE A 168 -9.16 4.48 4.30
CA PHE A 168 -9.89 3.32 3.82
C PHE A 168 -9.82 3.30 2.29
N LYS A 169 -9.35 2.21 1.70
CA LYS A 169 -9.17 2.12 0.25
C LYS A 169 -10.53 1.95 -0.45
N LEU A 170 -10.97 2.96 -1.20
CA LEU A 170 -12.22 2.93 -1.97
C LEU A 170 -12.03 2.11 -3.26
N ILE A 171 -12.08 0.78 -3.14
CA ILE A 171 -11.98 -0.18 -4.24
C ILE A 171 -13.18 -1.13 -4.27
N GLY A 172 -13.38 -1.79 -5.42
CA GLY A 172 -14.50 -2.70 -5.65
C GLY A 172 -15.84 -1.98 -5.42
N VAL A 173 -16.74 -2.59 -4.65
CA VAL A 173 -18.09 -2.03 -4.42
C VAL A 173 -18.06 -0.70 -3.65
N HIS A 174 -17.01 -0.43 -2.89
CA HIS A 174 -16.86 0.82 -2.14
C HIS A 174 -16.45 2.00 -3.02
N ALA A 175 -15.89 1.75 -4.22
CA ALA A 175 -15.43 2.80 -5.13
C ALA A 175 -16.59 3.65 -5.70
N THR A 176 -17.79 3.07 -5.79
CA THR A 176 -18.97 3.70 -6.38
C THR A 176 -19.97 4.21 -5.32
N LEU A 177 -19.66 4.06 -4.03
CA LEU A 177 -20.56 4.54 -2.97
C LEU A 177 -20.49 6.06 -2.85
N SER A 178 -21.65 6.67 -2.61
CA SER A 178 -21.72 8.08 -2.22
C SER A 178 -21.07 8.28 -0.85
N CYS A 179 -20.27 9.34 -0.71
CA CYS A 179 -19.55 9.65 0.54
C CYS A 179 -20.48 9.72 1.76
N LYS A 180 -21.73 10.17 1.58
CA LYS A 180 -22.74 10.27 2.64
C LYS A 180 -23.14 8.92 3.25
N LYS A 181 -22.91 7.81 2.55
CA LYS A 181 -23.17 6.45 3.06
C LYS A 181 -22.28 6.10 4.25
N CYS A 182 -21.04 6.63 4.27
CA CYS A 182 -20.09 6.44 5.37
C CYS A 182 -20.06 7.68 6.29
N HIS A 183 -20.19 8.87 5.72
CA HIS A 183 -20.09 10.15 6.42
C HIS A 183 -21.47 10.75 6.71
N GLN A 184 -22.16 10.18 7.70
CA GLN A 184 -23.47 10.66 8.11
C GLN A 184 -23.41 12.13 8.56
N GLY A 185 -24.36 12.95 8.08
CA GLY A 185 -24.39 14.38 8.37
C GLY A 185 -23.22 15.18 7.77
N GLY A 186 -22.47 14.62 6.82
CA GLY A 186 -21.31 15.28 6.21
C GLY A 186 -20.09 15.38 7.12
N LYS A 187 -20.03 14.59 8.20
CA LYS A 187 -18.86 14.51 9.07
C LYS A 187 -17.84 13.52 8.50
N TYR A 188 -16.75 14.06 7.96
CA TYR A 188 -15.68 13.29 7.30
C TYR A 188 -14.58 12.79 8.24
N ASN A 189 -14.59 13.19 9.52
CA ASN A 189 -13.62 12.75 10.52
C ASN A 189 -14.19 11.63 11.40
N GLY A 190 -13.34 10.69 11.81
CA GLY A 190 -13.67 9.66 12.80
C GLY A 190 -14.51 8.49 12.28
N THR A 191 -14.69 8.35 10.97
CA THR A 191 -15.34 7.17 10.39
C THR A 191 -14.46 5.94 10.62
N ASN A 192 -14.99 4.95 11.34
CA ASN A 192 -14.30 3.70 11.60
C ASN A 192 -14.17 2.90 10.28
N PRO A 193 -12.95 2.58 9.82
CA PRO A 193 -12.73 1.88 8.55
C PRO A 193 -12.96 0.36 8.65
N ASN A 194 -13.15 -0.18 9.87
CA ASN A 194 -13.30 -1.62 10.05
C ASN A 194 -14.61 -2.14 9.47
N CYS A 195 -14.57 -3.33 8.87
CA CYS A 195 -15.71 -3.94 8.18
C CYS A 195 -16.94 -4.06 9.10
N GLU A 196 -16.74 -4.49 10.34
CA GLU A 196 -17.80 -4.73 11.33
C GLU A 196 -18.54 -3.47 11.78
N SER A 197 -17.94 -2.29 11.58
CA SER A 197 -18.59 -1.02 11.88
C SER A 197 -19.79 -0.73 10.98
N CYS A 198 -19.81 -1.34 9.79
CA CYS A 198 -20.85 -1.16 8.77
C CYS A 198 -21.54 -2.48 8.42
N HIS A 199 -20.81 -3.59 8.41
CA HIS A 199 -21.30 -4.90 8.00
C HIS A 199 -21.49 -5.81 9.20
N LYS A 200 -22.74 -6.23 9.44
CA LYS A 200 -23.04 -7.22 10.47
C LYS A 200 -22.75 -8.62 9.92
N VAL A 201 -22.10 -9.44 10.74
CA VAL A 201 -21.89 -10.86 10.43
C VAL A 201 -23.26 -11.55 10.35
N PRO A 202 -23.59 -12.23 9.23
CA PRO A 202 -24.89 -12.88 9.10
C PRO A 202 -24.97 -14.16 9.95
N PHE A 203 -26.18 -14.61 10.27
CA PHE A 203 -26.39 -15.80 11.12
C PHE A 203 -25.83 -17.10 10.50
N ASN A 204 -25.83 -17.20 9.17
CA ASN A 204 -25.30 -18.35 8.43
C ASN A 204 -23.80 -18.21 8.09
N HIS A 205 -23.07 -17.40 8.86
CA HIS A 205 -21.62 -17.29 8.74
C HIS A 205 -20.91 -18.47 9.43
N ILE A 206 -19.63 -18.66 9.11
CA ILE A 206 -18.74 -19.58 9.81
C ILE A 206 -18.69 -19.21 11.30
N PRO A 207 -18.97 -20.15 12.23
CA PRO A 207 -18.94 -19.91 13.66
C PRO A 207 -17.59 -19.42 14.16
N GLY A 208 -17.59 -18.51 15.15
CA GLY A 208 -16.36 -18.02 15.80
C GLY A 208 -15.61 -16.91 15.04
N ILE A 209 -16.00 -16.59 13.80
CA ILE A 209 -15.38 -15.49 13.03
C ILE A 209 -16.23 -14.22 13.15
N THR A 210 -15.68 -13.20 13.84
CA THR A 210 -16.34 -11.91 14.08
C THR A 210 -15.61 -10.70 13.47
N GLY A 211 -14.42 -10.91 12.90
CA GLY A 211 -13.57 -9.86 12.32
C GLY A 211 -12.54 -10.45 11.36
N ASN A 212 -11.56 -9.63 10.94
CA ASN A 212 -10.58 -10.00 9.90
C ASN A 212 -11.26 -10.50 8.60
N CYS A 213 -12.32 -9.80 8.21
CA CYS A 213 -13.18 -10.19 7.09
C CYS A 213 -12.42 -10.34 5.76
N ASP A 214 -11.34 -9.56 5.61
CA ASP A 214 -10.43 -9.54 4.46
C ASP A 214 -9.57 -10.81 4.31
N LYS A 215 -9.56 -11.69 5.31
CA LYS A 215 -8.92 -13.01 5.20
C LYS A 215 -9.66 -13.97 4.28
N CYS A 216 -10.97 -13.78 4.13
CA CYS A 216 -11.83 -14.64 3.33
C CYS A 216 -12.57 -13.87 2.23
N HIS A 217 -12.93 -12.61 2.50
CA HIS A 217 -13.68 -11.75 1.59
C HIS A 217 -12.78 -10.69 0.99
N ASN A 218 -13.22 -10.06 -0.08
CA ASN A 218 -12.49 -8.96 -0.70
C ASN A 218 -13.43 -7.79 -1.02
N MET A 219 -12.83 -6.69 -1.44
CA MET A 219 -13.55 -5.43 -1.68
C MET A 219 -14.49 -5.48 -2.90
N SER A 220 -14.40 -6.50 -3.76
CA SER A 220 -15.32 -6.71 -4.89
C SER A 220 -16.63 -7.38 -4.48
N GLY A 221 -16.66 -8.06 -3.33
CA GLY A 221 -17.88 -8.65 -2.79
C GLY A 221 -17.63 -9.73 -1.73
N TRP A 222 -18.71 -10.09 -1.02
CA TRP A 222 -18.68 -11.14 0.02
C TRP A 222 -18.63 -12.56 -0.55
N LYS A 223 -19.01 -12.77 -1.81
CA LYS A 223 -19.00 -14.07 -2.48
C LYS A 223 -18.30 -13.98 -3.85
N PRO A 224 -17.51 -15.00 -4.24
CA PRO A 224 -17.08 -16.12 -3.41
C PRO A 224 -16.13 -15.66 -2.30
N ALA A 225 -16.18 -16.34 -1.15
CA ALA A 225 -15.17 -16.20 -0.11
C ALA A 225 -14.11 -17.28 -0.35
N THR A 226 -12.83 -16.90 -0.26
CA THR A 226 -11.70 -17.79 -0.53
C THR A 226 -10.69 -17.66 0.58
N PHE A 227 -10.16 -18.78 1.05
CA PHE A 227 -9.08 -18.82 2.03
C PHE A 227 -7.95 -19.71 1.49
N ASP A 228 -6.71 -19.24 1.66
CA ASP A 228 -5.54 -19.97 1.21
C ASP A 228 -5.22 -21.13 2.16
N HIS A 229 -5.25 -22.35 1.62
CA HIS A 229 -4.90 -23.59 2.31
C HIS A 229 -3.52 -24.12 1.87
N SER A 230 -2.62 -23.24 1.43
CA SER A 230 -1.27 -23.62 0.96
C SER A 230 -0.45 -24.40 2.01
N THR A 231 -0.63 -24.11 3.31
CA THR A 231 0.00 -24.83 4.42
C THR A 231 -0.56 -26.25 4.62
N PHE A 232 -1.83 -26.49 4.30
CA PHE A 232 -2.46 -27.82 4.33
C PHE A 232 -3.35 -27.99 3.11
N GLN A 233 -2.79 -28.53 2.04
CA GLN A 233 -3.49 -28.62 0.77
C GLN A 233 -4.69 -29.58 0.87
N LEU A 234 -5.88 -29.04 0.63
CA LEU A 234 -7.12 -29.81 0.56
C LEU A 234 -7.10 -30.71 -0.69
N THR A 235 -6.64 -31.94 -0.50
CA THR A 235 -6.50 -32.97 -1.55
C THR A 235 -7.34 -34.20 -1.21
N GLY A 236 -7.63 -35.01 -2.23
CA GLY A 236 -8.50 -36.18 -2.12
C GLY A 236 -9.82 -35.89 -1.43
N LYS A 237 -10.15 -36.66 -0.40
CA LYS A 237 -11.40 -36.56 0.37
C LYS A 237 -11.51 -35.27 1.22
N HIS A 238 -10.39 -34.60 1.49
CA HIS A 238 -10.41 -33.32 2.21
C HIS A 238 -10.93 -32.15 1.37
N LYS A 239 -11.15 -32.31 0.06
CA LYS A 239 -11.74 -31.24 -0.78
C LYS A 239 -13.19 -30.92 -0.44
N SER A 240 -13.90 -31.86 0.18
CA SER A 240 -15.34 -31.78 0.44
C SER A 240 -15.69 -31.66 1.93
N VAL A 241 -14.71 -31.52 2.82
CA VAL A 241 -14.99 -31.33 4.24
C VAL A 241 -15.40 -29.89 4.51
N THR A 242 -16.29 -29.69 5.48
CA THR A 242 -16.64 -28.34 5.94
C THR A 242 -15.56 -27.83 6.90
N CYS A 243 -15.39 -26.51 7.00
CA CYS A 243 -14.32 -25.91 7.79
C CYS A 243 -14.35 -26.37 9.26
N ASP A 244 -15.54 -26.46 9.85
CA ASP A 244 -15.71 -26.86 11.25
C ASP A 244 -15.27 -28.30 11.52
N GLN A 245 -15.25 -29.20 10.52
CA GLN A 245 -14.78 -30.58 10.69
C GLN A 245 -13.29 -30.66 11.04
N CYS A 246 -12.50 -29.64 10.68
CA CYS A 246 -11.09 -29.56 11.03
C CYS A 246 -10.85 -28.51 12.13
N HIS A 247 -11.44 -27.33 11.98
CA HIS A 247 -11.14 -26.19 12.84
C HIS A 247 -11.88 -26.23 14.18
N ASN A 248 -13.04 -26.90 14.30
CA ASN A 248 -13.84 -26.96 15.53
C ASN A 248 -14.06 -25.57 16.17
N GLY A 249 -14.27 -24.52 15.35
CA GLY A 249 -14.41 -23.13 15.80
C GLY A 249 -13.09 -22.40 16.14
N ILE A 250 -11.94 -23.08 16.09
CA ILE A 250 -10.61 -22.52 16.31
C ILE A 250 -9.83 -22.53 14.99
N TYR A 251 -9.81 -21.38 14.32
CA TYR A 251 -9.24 -21.22 12.98
C TYR A 251 -7.74 -20.87 12.97
N SER A 252 -7.16 -20.54 14.14
CA SER A 252 -5.75 -20.26 14.29
C SER A 252 -5.03 -21.43 14.94
N GLY A 253 -3.91 -21.86 14.36
CA GLY A 253 -3.08 -22.92 14.94
C GLY A 253 -3.72 -24.32 14.89
N THR A 254 -4.70 -24.54 14.02
CA THR A 254 -5.31 -25.87 13.83
C THR A 254 -4.24 -26.87 13.43
N ALA A 255 -4.13 -27.95 14.21
CA ALA A 255 -3.12 -28.96 14.00
C ALA A 255 -3.37 -29.71 12.68
N SER A 256 -2.34 -29.83 11.85
CA SER A 256 -2.41 -30.45 10.51
C SER A 256 -2.03 -31.93 10.49
N GLY A 257 -1.53 -32.48 11.61
CA GLY A 257 -1.13 -33.88 11.69
C GLY A 257 -2.35 -34.82 11.63
N CYS A 258 -2.24 -35.91 10.86
CA CYS A 258 -3.35 -36.84 10.59
C CYS A 258 -4.04 -37.34 11.87
N VAL A 259 -3.26 -37.63 12.92
CA VAL A 259 -3.74 -38.17 14.19
C VAL A 259 -4.61 -37.21 15.00
N ASN A 260 -4.59 -35.92 14.68
CA ASN A 260 -5.42 -34.92 15.36
C ASN A 260 -6.90 -35.03 14.96
N CYS A 261 -7.18 -35.69 13.84
CA CYS A 261 -8.55 -35.91 13.36
C CYS A 261 -8.85 -37.41 13.16
N HIS A 262 -7.85 -38.21 12.81
CA HIS A 262 -8.01 -39.64 12.53
C HIS A 262 -7.34 -40.48 13.60
N ASN A 263 -8.13 -41.23 14.36
CA ASN A 263 -7.59 -42.14 15.35
C ASN A 263 -7.12 -43.45 14.67
N PRO A 264 -5.83 -43.82 14.75
CA PRO A 264 -5.36 -45.07 14.17
C PRO A 264 -5.97 -46.28 14.89
N PRO A 265 -6.30 -47.37 14.18
CA PRO A 265 -6.79 -48.59 14.81
C PRO A 265 -5.69 -49.29 15.61
N SER A 266 -6.07 -50.18 16.53
CA SER A 266 -5.14 -50.91 17.41
C SER A 266 -4.05 -51.70 16.67
N SER A 267 -4.28 -52.07 15.40
CA SER A 267 -3.28 -52.73 14.55
C SER A 267 -2.04 -51.87 14.26
N HIS A 268 -2.08 -50.55 14.50
CA HIS A 268 -0.95 -49.62 14.31
C HIS A 268 -0.11 -49.45 15.60
N ALA A 269 -0.32 -50.27 16.63
CA ALA A 269 0.39 -50.14 17.90
C ALA A 269 1.92 -50.14 17.71
N GLY A 270 2.60 -49.08 18.15
CA GLY A 270 4.06 -48.97 18.03
C GLY A 270 4.58 -48.65 16.62
N MET A 271 3.74 -48.11 15.74
CA MET A 271 4.14 -47.45 14.50
C MET A 271 4.32 -45.93 14.74
N ASP A 272 5.11 -45.27 13.90
CA ASP A 272 5.21 -43.82 13.88
C ASP A 272 3.91 -43.15 13.39
N THR A 273 3.79 -41.84 13.60
CA THR A 273 2.60 -41.06 13.24
C THR A 273 2.61 -40.57 11.78
N ASP A 274 3.57 -41.03 10.96
CA ASP A 274 3.65 -40.67 9.54
C ASP A 274 2.74 -41.57 8.68
N CYS A 275 1.45 -41.27 8.70
CA CYS A 275 0.44 -42.02 7.95
C CYS A 275 0.69 -41.99 6.42
N SER A 276 1.43 -41.00 5.91
CA SER A 276 1.64 -40.78 4.47
C SER A 276 2.53 -41.85 3.82
N GLN A 277 3.26 -42.63 4.62
CA GLN A 277 4.03 -43.79 4.19
C GLN A 277 3.17 -44.88 3.54
N CYS A 278 1.92 -45.02 4.00
CA CYS A 278 1.03 -46.12 3.64
C CYS A 278 -0.31 -45.64 3.07
N HIS A 279 -0.76 -44.46 3.46
CA HIS A 279 -2.07 -43.92 3.14
C HIS A 279 -1.96 -42.64 2.31
N SER A 280 -3.05 -42.31 1.61
CA SER A 280 -3.15 -41.07 0.85
C SER A 280 -4.38 -40.26 1.29
N PRO A 281 -4.43 -38.96 0.97
CA PRO A 281 -5.63 -38.15 1.17
C PRO A 281 -6.90 -38.68 0.46
N ASP A 282 -6.78 -39.63 -0.47
CA ASP A 282 -7.91 -40.26 -1.16
C ASP A 282 -8.59 -41.37 -0.33
N GLY A 283 -7.89 -41.92 0.67
CA GLY A 283 -8.42 -42.92 1.59
C GLY A 283 -7.35 -43.72 2.34
N PHE A 284 -7.75 -44.33 3.45
CA PHE A 284 -6.92 -45.26 4.22
C PHE A 284 -6.88 -46.67 3.62
N THR A 285 -7.81 -47.01 2.73
CA THR A 285 -7.88 -48.32 2.06
C THR A 285 -7.95 -48.17 0.55
N PRO A 286 -7.17 -48.97 -0.22
CA PRO A 286 -6.09 -49.85 0.25
C PRO A 286 -4.90 -49.05 0.79
N ALA A 287 -4.14 -49.65 1.72
CA ALA A 287 -2.84 -49.12 2.10
C ALA A 287 -1.80 -49.56 1.06
N ASN A 288 -1.06 -48.60 0.51
CA ASN A 288 -0.06 -48.86 -0.50
C ASN A 288 1.32 -48.65 0.13
N PHE A 289 2.03 -49.74 0.41
CA PHE A 289 3.39 -49.69 0.91
C PHE A 289 4.31 -50.54 0.05
N VAL A 290 5.41 -49.96 -0.42
CA VAL A 290 6.41 -50.67 -1.21
C VAL A 290 7.55 -51.11 -0.29
N HIS A 291 7.57 -52.40 0.06
CA HIS A 291 8.66 -52.99 0.83
C HIS A 291 9.90 -53.25 -0.05
N ASN A 292 11.07 -52.77 0.37
CA ASN A 292 12.36 -53.06 -0.30
C ASN A 292 13.03 -54.37 0.17
N ARG A 293 12.56 -54.96 1.28
CA ARG A 293 13.16 -56.15 1.93
C ARG A 293 12.20 -57.33 2.12
N VAL A 294 11.27 -57.56 1.20
CA VAL A 294 10.69 -58.92 1.10
C VAL A 294 11.60 -59.75 0.18
N GLY A 295 12.86 -59.91 0.60
CA GLY A 295 13.83 -60.76 -0.08
C GLY A 295 13.30 -62.20 -0.18
N GLU A 296 13.50 -62.80 -1.35
CA GLU A 296 13.14 -64.18 -1.75
C GLU A 296 11.66 -64.52 -2.01
N HIS A 297 10.66 -63.85 -1.44
CA HIS A 297 9.24 -64.21 -1.69
C HIS A 297 8.60 -63.61 -2.96
N ILE A 298 9.23 -62.62 -3.59
CA ILE A 298 8.70 -61.98 -4.80
C ILE A 298 9.06 -62.79 -6.08
N GLY A 299 9.89 -63.84 -5.95
CA GLY A 299 10.42 -64.62 -7.08
C GLY A 299 9.51 -65.71 -7.66
N ARG A 300 8.37 -66.04 -7.05
CA ARG A 300 7.41 -67.03 -7.60
C ARG A 300 5.97 -66.59 -7.39
N GLY A 301 5.36 -65.97 -8.39
CA GLY A 301 3.90 -65.99 -8.61
C GLY A 301 3.03 -65.43 -7.48
N GLU A 302 2.91 -64.11 -7.46
CA GLU A 302 1.71 -63.30 -7.18
C GLU A 302 0.65 -63.86 -6.21
N ARG A 303 0.79 -63.51 -4.93
CA ARG A 303 -0.39 -63.21 -4.09
C ARG A 303 -0.14 -61.88 -3.37
N PRO A 304 -1.04 -60.88 -3.50
CA PRO A 304 -1.00 -59.70 -2.64
C PRO A 304 -1.27 -60.18 -1.21
N LEU A 305 -0.22 -60.25 -0.40
CA LEU A 305 -0.34 -60.59 1.01
C LEU A 305 -0.78 -59.34 1.78
N SER A 306 -1.77 -59.51 2.67
CA SER A 306 -2.11 -58.47 3.63
C SER A 306 -0.91 -58.23 4.55
N CYS A 307 -0.68 -56.99 4.95
CA CYS A 307 0.36 -56.65 5.93
C CYS A 307 0.21 -57.47 7.22
N THR A 308 -1.03 -57.76 7.64
CA THR A 308 -1.34 -58.58 8.84
C THR A 308 -0.88 -60.03 8.74
N THR A 309 -0.55 -60.52 7.55
CA THR A 309 0.02 -61.87 7.35
C THR A 309 1.41 -61.95 8.00
N CYS A 310 2.24 -60.94 7.79
CA CYS A 310 3.59 -60.87 8.38
C CYS A 310 3.62 -60.09 9.69
N HIS A 311 2.65 -59.19 9.91
CA HIS A 311 2.54 -58.33 11.10
C HIS A 311 1.27 -58.64 11.92
N PRO A 312 1.22 -59.78 12.63
CA PRO A 312 -0.01 -60.24 13.29
C PRO A 312 -0.36 -59.48 14.57
N VAL A 313 0.60 -58.76 15.17
CA VAL A 313 0.43 -58.00 16.42
C VAL A 313 0.61 -56.50 16.18
N ARG A 314 1.71 -56.10 15.54
CA ARG A 314 2.02 -54.71 15.17
C ARG A 314 2.98 -54.63 13.99
N TYR A 315 2.96 -53.52 13.25
CA TYR A 315 3.82 -53.34 12.06
C TYR A 315 5.32 -53.26 12.36
N SER A 316 5.71 -52.92 13.59
CA SER A 316 7.11 -52.97 14.04
C SER A 316 7.62 -54.39 14.35
N GLU A 317 6.73 -55.39 14.37
CA GLU A 317 7.10 -56.79 14.62
C GLU A 317 6.66 -57.67 13.45
N ALA A 318 7.62 -58.07 12.63
CA ALA A 318 7.39 -59.11 11.64
C ALA A 318 7.57 -60.50 12.29
N SER A 319 6.62 -61.40 12.06
CA SER A 319 6.74 -62.82 12.43
C SER A 319 6.51 -63.70 11.22
N CYS A 320 7.53 -64.48 10.87
CA CYS A 320 7.48 -65.47 9.79
C CYS A 320 7.30 -66.90 10.33
N ILE A 321 6.95 -67.05 11.60
CA ILE A 321 6.98 -68.35 12.30
C ILE A 321 5.57 -68.95 12.37
N GLY A 322 5.44 -70.23 12.00
CA GLY A 322 4.23 -71.02 12.14
C GLY A 322 3.46 -71.27 10.84
N SER A 323 2.37 -72.05 10.95
CA SER A 323 1.53 -72.55 9.84
C SER A 323 0.88 -71.48 8.95
N ARG A 324 1.00 -70.19 9.31
CA ARG A 324 0.52 -69.04 8.53
C ARG A 324 1.39 -68.73 7.32
N CYS A 325 2.68 -69.05 7.38
CA CYS A 325 3.63 -68.86 6.26
C CYS A 325 4.32 -70.18 5.90
N HIS A 326 4.63 -71.02 6.90
CA HIS A 326 5.22 -72.35 6.70
C HIS A 326 4.48 -73.39 7.55
N SER A 327 3.75 -74.30 6.90
CA SER A 327 3.25 -75.50 7.58
C SER A 327 4.45 -76.26 8.16
N SER A 328 4.44 -76.44 9.48
CA SER A 328 5.48 -77.13 10.23
C SER A 328 5.74 -78.52 9.65
N ASN A 329 6.85 -78.67 8.91
CA ASN A 329 7.81 -79.75 9.08
C ASN A 329 9.10 -79.39 8.34
N SER A 330 10.06 -78.83 9.08
CA SER A 330 11.45 -79.31 9.11
C SER A 330 12.27 -78.43 10.06
N PRO A 331 12.70 -78.96 11.22
CA PRO A 331 13.77 -78.35 11.99
C PRO A 331 15.11 -78.70 11.33
N GLY A 332 16.01 -77.71 11.22
CA GLY A 332 17.41 -77.94 10.87
C GLY A 332 17.71 -77.77 9.39
N GLY A 333 18.22 -76.59 9.05
CA GLY A 333 19.18 -76.53 7.97
C GLY A 333 20.47 -77.21 8.42
N GLU A 334 20.89 -78.24 7.67
CA GLU A 334 22.29 -78.47 7.32
C GLU A 334 22.29 -78.93 5.85
N GLY A 335 22.00 -77.99 4.94
CA GLY A 335 22.33 -78.14 3.53
C GLY A 335 23.78 -77.70 3.35
N GLY A 336 24.71 -78.65 3.48
CA GLY A 336 26.13 -78.44 3.30
C GLY A 336 26.44 -77.79 1.95
N GLY A 337 27.07 -76.62 2.02
CA GLY A 337 27.68 -75.92 0.90
C GLY A 337 29.08 -75.47 1.30
N GLY A 338 29.94 -76.43 1.66
CA GLY A 338 31.38 -76.21 1.74
C GLY A 338 31.94 -76.17 0.32
N GLY A 339 32.41 -74.99 -0.10
CA GLY A 339 33.30 -74.86 -1.26
C GLY A 339 34.76 -74.85 -0.81
N GLY A 340 35.61 -75.44 -1.66
CA GLY A 340 37.07 -75.24 -1.70
C GLY A 340 37.90 -76.40 -1.11
N ASP A 341 38.46 -77.26 -1.96
CA ASP A 341 39.86 -77.18 -2.41
C ASP A 341 40.22 -78.43 -3.25
N ASP A 342 41.01 -78.18 -4.32
CA ASP A 342 41.61 -79.07 -5.34
C ASP A 342 40.73 -79.66 -6.47
#